data_AF-A0A7C5GDL4-F1
#
_entry.id   AF-A0A7C5GDL4-F1
#
_cell.length_a   1.000
_cell.length_b   1.000
_cell.length_c   1.000
_cell.angle_alpha   90.00
_cell.angle_beta   90.00
_cell.angle_gamma   90.00
#
_symmetry.space_group_name_H-M   'P 1'
#
loop_
_entity.id
_entity.type
_entity.pdbx_description
1 polymer ?
#
loop_
_entity_poly.entity_id
_entity_poly.type
_entity_poly.pdbx_seq_one_letter_code
_entity_poly.pdbx_strand_id
1 'polypeptide(L)'
;NAVYLHRGRQFLVSSLDVENRKCLVTEADVNYYTDALVKTDIQVLSEDETLWFGSPSSPAAQGVLGDLLVRSQVAKFKKIRFHTHENIGYGTVDLPEEEMQTRGLILLFPPETEGGKALGRLDEEGAGAVLRGFGSLLKALAPVYLLCDPRDLGISERVRDPHFCSPGVYVFDKYPGGTGLSEALVHHTGELFRFLYEKVHTCPCQSGCPSCVGPGGSKTSTDLFLRTLIGSDGEGGVRDGPRKVAQP
;
A
#
# COMPACT_ATOMS: atom_id res chain seq x y z
N ASN A 1 19.29 -12.13 -20.50
CA ASN A 1 18.99 -13.50 -20.01
C ASN A 1 17.57 -13.73 -19.51
N ALA A 2 16.63 -12.78 -19.66
CA ALA A 2 15.21 -13.05 -19.42
C ALA A 2 14.62 -13.91 -20.56
N VAL A 3 13.60 -14.70 -20.26
CA VAL A 3 12.84 -15.48 -21.24
C VAL A 3 11.51 -14.75 -21.49
N TYR A 4 11.33 -14.29 -22.72
CA TYR A 4 10.10 -13.68 -23.20
C TYR A 4 9.25 -14.71 -23.94
N LEU A 5 8.00 -14.87 -23.52
CA LEU A 5 7.05 -15.80 -24.12
C LEU A 5 6.05 -15.00 -24.95
N HIS A 6 6.03 -15.25 -26.26
CA HIS A 6 5.10 -14.60 -27.18
C HIS A 6 4.29 -15.64 -27.93
N ARG A 7 3.00 -15.80 -27.53
CA ARG A 7 2.07 -16.79 -28.11
C ARG A 7 2.64 -18.22 -28.12
N GLY A 8 3.31 -18.61 -27.03
CA GLY A 8 3.93 -19.93 -26.87
C GLY A 8 5.32 -20.08 -27.49
N ARG A 9 5.75 -19.13 -28.33
CA ARG A 9 7.15 -19.07 -28.80
C ARG A 9 8.02 -18.44 -27.75
N GLN A 10 9.22 -18.97 -27.61
CA GLN A 10 10.16 -18.63 -26.56
C GLN A 10 11.32 -17.82 -27.14
N PHE A 11 11.63 -16.70 -26.51
CA PHE A 11 12.68 -15.80 -26.93
C PHE A 11 13.59 -15.48 -25.75
N LEU A 12 14.89 -15.65 -25.92
CA LEU A 12 15.87 -15.25 -24.93
C LEU A 12 16.32 -13.81 -25.20
N VAL A 13 16.25 -12.96 -24.19
CA VAL A 13 16.74 -11.58 -24.26
C VAL A 13 18.27 -11.59 -24.28
N SER A 14 18.86 -11.10 -25.38
CA SER A 14 20.30 -10.96 -25.57
C SER A 14 20.80 -9.61 -25.05
N SER A 15 20.10 -8.52 -25.35
CA SER A 15 20.40 -7.19 -24.82
C SER A 15 19.13 -6.35 -24.62
N LEU A 16 19.16 -5.48 -23.62
CA LEU A 16 18.09 -4.53 -23.32
C LEU A 16 18.68 -3.12 -23.31
N ASP A 17 18.17 -2.28 -24.19
CA ASP A 17 18.49 -0.85 -24.30
C ASP A 17 17.26 -0.06 -23.84
N VAL A 18 17.32 0.40 -22.59
CA VAL A 18 16.21 1.11 -21.93
C VAL A 18 16.01 2.49 -22.54
N GLU A 19 17.09 3.21 -22.83
CA GLU A 19 17.06 4.57 -23.38
C GLU A 19 16.35 4.61 -24.73
N ASN A 20 16.68 3.67 -25.63
CA ASN A 20 16.05 3.58 -26.94
C ASN A 20 14.79 2.71 -26.96
N ARG A 21 14.36 2.18 -25.82
CA ARG A 21 13.21 1.26 -25.66
C ARG A 21 13.30 0.05 -26.60
N LYS A 22 14.49 -0.53 -26.75
CA LYS A 22 14.76 -1.68 -27.63
C LYS A 22 15.19 -2.89 -26.83
N CYS A 23 14.58 -4.03 -27.13
CA CYS A 23 14.97 -5.31 -26.56
C CYS A 23 15.34 -6.25 -27.72
N LEU A 24 16.60 -6.66 -27.79
CA LEU A 24 17.05 -7.65 -28.75
C LEU A 24 16.84 -9.03 -28.17
N VAL A 25 16.23 -9.88 -28.98
CA VAL A 25 15.88 -11.24 -28.58
C VAL A 25 16.21 -12.22 -29.69
N THR A 26 16.51 -13.45 -29.28
CA THR A 26 16.72 -14.58 -30.19
C THR A 26 15.74 -15.68 -29.82
N GLU A 27 15.12 -16.30 -30.81
CA GLU A 27 14.30 -17.50 -30.57
C GLU A 27 15.17 -18.59 -29.94
N ALA A 28 14.67 -19.20 -28.87
CA ALA A 28 15.40 -20.20 -28.11
C ALA A 28 14.42 -21.24 -27.57
N ASP A 29 14.78 -22.51 -27.61
CA ASP A 29 14.00 -23.57 -26.97
C ASP A 29 14.59 -23.86 -25.59
N VAL A 30 13.96 -23.35 -24.54
CA VAL A 30 14.40 -23.52 -23.15
C VAL A 30 13.33 -24.21 -22.31
N ASN A 31 13.74 -24.97 -21.31
CA ASN A 31 12.81 -25.66 -20.41
C ASN A 31 12.50 -24.86 -19.13
N TYR A 32 12.59 -23.53 -19.18
CA TYR A 32 12.33 -22.66 -18.04
C TYR A 32 11.80 -21.29 -18.48
N TYR A 33 11.09 -20.62 -17.59
CA TYR A 33 10.74 -19.21 -17.71
C TYR A 33 11.41 -18.40 -16.61
N THR A 34 11.44 -17.07 -16.77
CA THR A 34 12.04 -16.17 -15.81
C THR A 34 11.01 -15.30 -15.11
N ASP A 35 11.19 -15.12 -13.81
CA ASP A 35 10.34 -14.25 -13.00
C ASP A 35 11.19 -13.26 -12.20
N ALA A 36 10.84 -11.99 -12.23
CA ALA A 36 11.63 -10.89 -11.69
C ALA A 36 11.24 -10.60 -10.24
N LEU A 37 12.23 -10.34 -9.37
CA LEU A 37 12.00 -9.83 -8.02
C LEU A 37 12.15 -8.31 -8.04
N VAL A 38 11.02 -7.62 -7.95
CA VAL A 38 10.95 -6.16 -7.82
C VAL A 38 10.94 -5.80 -6.33
N LYS A 39 11.82 -4.87 -5.95
CA LYS A 39 11.79 -4.23 -4.64
C LYS A 39 11.27 -2.82 -4.82
N THR A 40 10.35 -2.41 -3.95
CA THR A 40 9.85 -1.04 -3.90
C THR A 40 10.23 -0.42 -2.56
N ASP A 41 10.86 0.74 -2.61
CA ASP A 41 11.18 1.57 -1.46
C ASP A 41 10.40 2.89 -1.55
N ILE A 42 10.00 3.43 -0.40
CA ILE A 42 9.26 4.70 -0.34
C ILE A 42 9.94 5.60 0.69
N GLN A 43 10.36 6.77 0.24
CA GLN A 43 10.99 7.79 1.07
C GLN A 43 10.07 9.02 1.15
N VAL A 44 9.93 9.60 2.34
CA VAL A 44 9.23 10.87 2.54
C VAL A 44 10.18 12.02 2.17
N LEU A 45 9.74 12.92 1.29
CA LEU A 45 10.50 14.08 0.84
C LEU A 45 10.09 15.36 1.58
N SER A 46 8.79 15.57 1.75
CA SER A 46 8.23 16.71 2.47
C SER A 46 7.04 16.31 3.33
N GLU A 47 6.74 17.13 4.33
CA GLU A 47 5.54 17.04 5.17
C GLU A 47 4.83 18.39 5.09
N ASP A 48 3.87 18.50 4.19
CA ASP A 48 3.22 19.79 3.89
C ASP A 48 2.15 20.10 4.95
N GLU A 49 1.35 19.10 5.29
CA GLU A 49 0.17 19.26 6.14
C GLU A 49 0.02 18.09 7.10
N THR A 50 -0.16 18.41 8.39
CA THR A 50 -0.48 17.44 9.43
C THR A 50 -1.93 17.61 9.88
N LEU A 51 -2.62 16.48 9.96
CA LEU A 51 -4.05 16.35 10.19
C LEU A 51 -4.31 15.35 11.31
N TRP A 52 -5.41 15.53 12.02
CA TRP A 52 -5.87 14.58 13.03
C TRP A 52 -7.28 14.12 12.71
N PHE A 53 -7.49 12.81 12.73
CA PHE A 53 -8.79 12.17 12.53
C PHE A 53 -9.32 11.62 13.86
N GLY A 54 -10.64 11.62 14.05
CA GLY A 54 -11.30 11.16 15.27
C GLY A 54 -11.72 12.29 16.21
N SER A 55 -11.88 11.99 17.50
CA SER A 55 -12.38 12.94 18.49
C SER A 55 -11.32 14.00 18.85
N PRO A 56 -11.70 15.28 19.09
CA PRO A 56 -10.76 16.33 19.48
C PRO A 56 -9.95 16.04 20.74
N SER A 57 -10.53 15.32 21.70
CA SER A 57 -9.88 14.96 22.96
C SER A 57 -9.13 13.64 22.90
N SER A 58 -9.31 12.86 21.83
CA SER A 58 -8.81 11.50 21.67
C SER A 58 -8.70 11.19 20.17
N PRO A 59 -7.62 11.63 19.52
CA PRO A 59 -7.44 11.41 18.09
C PRO A 59 -7.28 9.92 17.80
N ALA A 60 -7.96 9.46 16.75
CA ALA A 60 -7.90 8.09 16.26
C ALA A 60 -6.65 7.80 15.44
N ALA A 61 -6.25 8.75 14.59
CA ALA A 61 -5.10 8.64 13.71
C ALA A 61 -4.54 10.02 13.37
N GLN A 62 -3.27 10.07 13.00
CA GLN A 62 -2.62 11.25 12.44
C GLN A 62 -2.49 11.07 10.92
N GLY A 63 -2.84 12.08 10.14
CA GLY A 63 -2.59 12.13 8.70
C GLY A 63 -1.45 13.09 8.40
N VAL A 64 -0.51 12.67 7.54
CA VAL A 64 0.52 13.56 7.00
C VAL A 64 0.41 13.54 5.48
N LEU A 65 0.12 14.70 4.89
CA LEU A 65 0.13 14.90 3.44
C LEU A 65 1.48 15.48 3.04
N GLY A 66 2.10 14.92 2.03
CA GLY A 66 3.37 15.43 1.52
C GLY A 66 3.90 14.67 0.31
N ASP A 67 5.10 15.03 -0.09
CA ASP A 67 5.76 14.43 -1.25
C ASP A 67 6.51 13.14 -0.87
N LEU A 68 6.40 12.15 -1.74
CA LEU A 68 7.01 10.84 -1.61
C LEU A 68 7.88 10.56 -2.83
N LEU A 69 9.00 9.90 -2.59
CA LEU A 69 9.82 9.27 -3.61
C LEU A 69 9.62 7.76 -3.56
N VAL A 70 8.97 7.23 -4.59
CA VAL A 70 8.78 5.79 -4.78
C VAL A 70 9.86 5.28 -5.71
N ARG A 71 10.74 4.42 -5.20
CA ARG A 71 11.79 3.77 -5.98
C ARG A 71 11.42 2.33 -6.24
N SER A 72 11.50 1.88 -7.48
CA SER A 72 11.35 0.46 -7.83
C SER A 72 12.59 -0.05 -8.53
N GLN A 73 13.12 -1.17 -8.05
CA GLN A 73 14.31 -1.79 -8.63
C GLN A 73 14.09 -3.28 -8.85
N VAL A 74 14.39 -3.74 -10.06
CA VAL A 74 14.49 -5.17 -10.37
C VAL A 74 15.91 -5.62 -10.07
N ALA A 75 16.13 -6.24 -8.91
CA ALA A 75 17.49 -6.62 -8.50
C ALA A 75 17.92 -8.01 -9.00
N LYS A 76 16.97 -8.94 -9.08
CA LYS A 76 17.23 -10.36 -9.39
C LYS A 76 16.06 -10.96 -10.16
N PHE A 77 16.32 -12.06 -10.84
CA PHE A 77 15.27 -12.91 -11.40
C PHE A 77 15.52 -14.38 -11.04
N LYS A 78 14.44 -15.16 -10.98
CA LYS A 78 14.44 -16.61 -10.82
C LYS A 78 14.31 -17.27 -12.18
N LYS A 79 14.94 -18.43 -12.36
CA LYS A 79 14.67 -19.37 -13.44
C LYS A 79 13.79 -20.48 -12.88
N ILE A 80 12.62 -20.66 -13.46
CA ILE A 80 11.62 -21.61 -12.97
C ILE A 80 11.34 -22.62 -14.08
N ARG A 81 11.53 -23.91 -13.78
CA ARG A 81 11.32 -24.98 -14.77
C ARG A 81 9.85 -25.07 -15.16
N PHE A 82 9.59 -25.30 -16.44
CA PHE A 82 8.23 -25.57 -16.90
C PHE A 82 7.68 -26.86 -16.26
N HIS A 83 6.36 -26.89 -16.05
CA HIS A 83 5.59 -27.99 -15.46
C HIS A 83 5.88 -28.25 -13.97
N THR A 84 7.14 -28.42 -13.56
CA THR A 84 7.49 -28.73 -12.17
C THR A 84 7.46 -27.51 -11.25
N HIS A 85 7.56 -26.29 -11.82
CA HIS A 85 7.66 -25.04 -11.07
C HIS A 85 8.83 -25.00 -10.07
N GLU A 86 9.84 -25.83 -10.30
CA GLU A 86 11.04 -25.88 -9.47
C GLU A 86 11.94 -24.70 -9.81
N ASN A 87 12.50 -24.08 -8.77
CA ASN A 87 13.52 -23.07 -8.93
C ASN A 87 14.84 -23.75 -9.33
N ILE A 88 15.31 -23.46 -10.55
CA ILE A 88 16.54 -24.04 -11.10
C ILE A 88 17.71 -23.06 -11.08
N GLY A 89 17.51 -21.84 -10.57
CA GLY A 89 18.57 -20.86 -10.41
C GLY A 89 18.10 -19.42 -10.35
N TYR A 90 19.08 -18.54 -10.18
CA TYR A 90 18.88 -17.09 -10.11
C TYR A 90 19.83 -16.38 -11.06
N GLY A 91 19.47 -15.17 -11.45
CA GLY A 91 20.37 -14.22 -12.09
C GLY A 91 20.20 -12.84 -11.48
N THR A 92 21.23 -12.01 -11.60
CA THR A 92 21.16 -10.59 -11.26
C THR A 92 20.62 -9.81 -12.46
N VAL A 93 20.00 -8.68 -12.15
CA VAL A 93 19.57 -7.69 -13.14
C VAL A 93 20.25 -6.39 -12.76
N ASP A 94 20.95 -5.79 -13.72
CA ASP A 94 21.59 -4.50 -13.56
C ASP A 94 20.77 -3.49 -14.36
N LEU A 95 19.71 -2.99 -13.72
CA LEU A 95 18.86 -1.95 -14.26
C LEU A 95 18.88 -0.75 -13.31
N PRO A 96 18.84 0.48 -13.85
CA PRO A 96 18.70 1.66 -13.02
C PRO A 96 17.40 1.58 -12.22
N GLU A 97 17.40 2.22 -11.06
CA GLU A 97 16.19 2.35 -10.26
C GLU A 97 15.19 3.26 -10.98
N GLU A 98 13.93 2.84 -11.04
CA GLU A 98 12.85 3.69 -11.50
C GLU A 98 12.37 4.54 -10.32
N GLU A 99 12.53 5.85 -10.45
CA GLU A 99 12.12 6.82 -9.44
C GLU A 99 10.85 7.53 -9.87
N MET A 100 9.88 7.60 -8.97
CA MET A 100 8.65 8.37 -9.13
C MET A 100 8.44 9.25 -7.92
N GLN A 101 8.63 10.56 -8.11
CA GLN A 101 8.17 11.56 -7.16
C GLN A 101 6.66 11.73 -7.32
N THR A 102 5.92 11.64 -6.23
CA THR A 102 4.46 11.71 -6.22
C THR A 102 3.96 12.27 -4.89
N ARG A 103 2.67 12.54 -4.80
CA ARG A 103 2.03 12.95 -3.55
C ARG A 103 1.43 11.76 -2.82
N GLY A 104 1.40 11.83 -1.49
CA GLY A 104 0.81 10.79 -0.65
C GLY A 104 0.20 11.30 0.64
N LEU A 105 -0.85 10.61 1.09
CA LEU A 105 -1.41 10.68 2.43
C LEU A 105 -0.88 9.52 3.26
N ILE A 106 -0.20 9.84 4.35
CA ILE A 106 0.37 8.88 5.30
C ILE A 106 -0.53 8.86 6.52
N LEU A 107 -1.20 7.73 6.75
CA LEU A 107 -2.01 7.51 7.95
C LEU A 107 -1.13 6.86 9.01
N LEU A 108 -0.81 7.62 10.06
CA LEU A 108 0.05 7.22 11.17
C LEU A 108 -0.79 6.94 12.42
N PHE A 109 -0.33 5.96 13.21
CA PHE A 109 -0.97 5.52 14.44
C PHE A 109 0.03 5.59 15.61
N PRO A 110 0.51 6.79 15.98
CA PRO A 110 1.46 6.94 17.07
C PRO A 110 0.80 6.60 18.43
N PRO A 111 1.57 6.25 19.47
CA PRO A 111 1.04 5.70 20.74
C PRO A 111 0.01 6.58 21.46
N GLU A 112 -0.01 7.88 21.17
CA GLU A 112 -0.93 8.86 21.72
C GLU A 112 -2.33 8.74 21.14
N THR A 113 -2.45 8.21 19.91
CA THR A 113 -3.73 7.99 19.22
C THR A 113 -4.44 6.72 19.69
N GLU A 114 -5.76 6.68 19.57
CA GLU A 114 -6.52 5.45 19.87
C GLU A 114 -6.15 4.29 18.95
N GLY A 115 -5.89 4.56 17.66
CA GLY A 115 -5.38 3.56 16.73
C GLY A 115 -4.02 3.01 17.16
N GLY A 116 -3.10 3.89 17.60
CA GLY A 116 -1.79 3.48 18.11
C GLY A 116 -1.89 2.65 19.39
N LYS A 117 -2.76 3.02 20.32
CA LYS A 117 -3.06 2.22 21.53
C LYS A 117 -3.65 0.86 21.18
N ALA A 118 -4.52 0.78 20.17
CA ALA A 118 -5.10 -0.49 19.72
C ALA A 118 -4.03 -1.41 19.11
N LEU A 119 -3.16 -0.88 18.26
CA LEU A 119 -2.04 -1.63 17.68
C LEU A 119 -1.00 -2.04 18.71
N GLY A 120 -0.69 -1.17 19.67
CA GLY A 120 0.29 -1.43 20.74
C GLY A 120 -0.13 -2.51 21.75
N ARG A 121 -1.40 -2.93 21.75
CA ARG A 121 -1.87 -4.10 22.52
C ARG A 121 -1.57 -5.44 21.85
N LEU A 122 -1.20 -5.41 20.57
CA LEU A 122 -0.88 -6.58 19.77
C LEU A 122 0.65 -6.76 19.70
N ASP A 123 1.08 -7.97 19.40
CA ASP A 123 2.46 -8.21 18.98
C ASP A 123 2.68 -7.70 17.55
N GLU A 124 3.92 -7.75 17.09
CA GLU A 124 4.30 -7.22 15.77
C GLU A 124 3.60 -7.95 14.61
N GLU A 125 3.37 -9.26 14.75
CA GLU A 125 2.64 -10.04 13.76
C GLU A 125 1.15 -9.66 13.73
N GLY A 126 0.51 -9.51 14.89
CA GLY A 126 -0.87 -9.07 15.01
C GLY A 126 -1.09 -7.65 14.49
N ALA A 127 -0.21 -6.70 14.84
CA ALA A 127 -0.24 -5.35 14.31
C ALA A 127 -0.06 -5.35 12.78
N GLY A 128 0.88 -6.16 12.27
CA GLY A 128 1.06 -6.36 10.83
C GLY A 128 -0.18 -6.94 10.14
N ALA A 129 -0.87 -7.89 10.76
CA ALA A 129 -2.10 -8.46 10.22
C ALA A 129 -3.23 -7.42 10.16
N VAL A 130 -3.35 -6.57 11.18
CA VAL A 130 -4.34 -5.47 11.19
C VAL A 130 -4.04 -4.46 10.08
N LEU A 131 -2.80 -4.02 9.96
CA LEU A 131 -2.40 -3.03 8.95
C LEU A 131 -2.58 -3.58 7.53
N ARG A 132 -2.17 -4.83 7.24
CA ARG A 132 -2.45 -5.47 5.94
C ARG A 132 -3.94 -5.58 5.64
N GLY A 133 -4.74 -5.90 6.66
CA GLY A 133 -6.19 -5.93 6.56
C GLY A 133 -6.78 -4.56 6.20
N PHE A 134 -6.30 -3.54 6.89
CA PHE A 134 -6.68 -2.15 6.65
C PHE A 134 -6.23 -1.63 5.28
N GLY A 135 -4.99 -1.91 4.86
CA GLY A 135 -4.46 -1.55 3.56
C GLY A 135 -5.18 -2.26 2.41
N SER A 136 -5.55 -3.53 2.57
CA SER A 136 -6.39 -4.26 1.60
C SER A 136 -7.77 -3.62 1.43
N LEU A 137 -8.38 -3.18 2.53
CA LEU A 137 -9.66 -2.48 2.52
C LEU A 137 -9.55 -1.10 1.85
N LEU A 138 -8.53 -0.33 2.18
CA LEU A 138 -8.24 0.96 1.52
C LEU A 138 -8.07 0.77 0.01
N LYS A 139 -7.33 -0.26 -0.41
CA LYS A 139 -7.10 -0.57 -1.82
C LYS A 139 -8.38 -0.88 -2.58
N ALA A 140 -9.32 -1.54 -1.91
CA ALA A 140 -10.59 -1.92 -2.49
C ALA A 140 -11.61 -0.78 -2.50
N LEU A 141 -11.63 0.06 -1.46
CA LEU A 141 -12.74 0.99 -1.20
C LEU A 141 -12.39 2.47 -1.41
N ALA A 142 -11.13 2.89 -1.24
CA ALA A 142 -10.74 4.26 -1.54
C ALA A 142 -11.01 4.67 -3.00
N PRO A 143 -10.77 3.82 -4.02
CA PRO A 143 -11.10 4.16 -5.41
C PRO A 143 -12.58 4.40 -5.66
N VAL A 144 -13.47 3.79 -4.86
CA VAL A 144 -14.93 3.99 -4.96
C VAL A 144 -15.32 5.40 -4.52
N TYR A 145 -14.69 5.92 -3.46
CA TYR A 145 -14.91 7.29 -2.98
C TYR A 145 -14.27 8.34 -3.89
N LEU A 146 -13.09 8.02 -4.42
CA LEU A 146 -12.32 8.93 -5.28
C LEU A 146 -12.71 8.87 -6.75
N LEU A 147 -13.62 7.94 -7.12
CA LEU A 147 -14.05 7.68 -8.50
C LEU A 147 -12.86 7.43 -9.46
N CYS A 148 -11.83 6.70 -8.97
CA CYS A 148 -10.62 6.39 -9.73
C CYS A 148 -10.47 4.88 -9.99
N ASP A 149 -9.52 4.49 -10.84
CA ASP A 149 -9.17 3.07 -11.01
C ASP A 149 -8.35 2.62 -9.78
N PRO A 150 -8.53 1.38 -9.27
CA PRO A 150 -7.71 0.85 -8.19
C PRO A 150 -6.20 0.82 -8.48
N ARG A 151 -5.79 0.92 -9.76
CA ARG A 151 -4.39 1.01 -10.18
C ARG A 151 -3.83 2.43 -10.07
N ASP A 152 -4.67 3.44 -9.90
CA ASP A 152 -4.23 4.84 -9.73
C ASP A 152 -3.67 5.10 -8.33
N LEU A 153 -3.91 4.19 -7.38
CA LEU A 153 -3.44 4.30 -5.99
C LEU A 153 -2.42 3.22 -5.64
N GLY A 154 -1.35 3.65 -4.98
CA GLY A 154 -0.39 2.82 -4.27
C GLY A 154 -0.70 2.77 -2.79
N ILE A 155 -0.59 1.59 -2.20
CA ILE A 155 -0.74 1.38 -0.76
C ILE A 155 0.46 0.59 -0.26
N SER A 156 1.03 1.03 0.86
CA SER A 156 2.15 0.37 1.51
C SER A 156 1.98 0.45 3.02
N GLU A 157 1.90 -0.71 3.67
CA GLU A 157 1.74 -0.83 5.11
C GLU A 157 3.10 -0.96 5.81
N ARG A 158 3.27 -0.26 6.93
CA ARG A 158 4.49 -0.28 7.73
C ARG A 158 4.15 -0.44 9.21
N VAL A 159 4.54 -1.58 9.80
CA VAL A 159 4.38 -1.80 11.25
C VAL A 159 5.35 -0.92 12.04
N ARG A 160 6.54 -0.70 11.48
CA ARG A 160 7.54 0.25 12.00
C ARG A 160 7.98 1.12 10.84
N ASP A 161 7.46 2.33 10.76
CA ASP A 161 7.90 3.27 9.75
C ASP A 161 9.30 3.82 10.11
N PRO A 162 10.28 3.78 9.19
CA PRO A 162 11.63 4.30 9.48
C PRO A 162 11.71 5.82 9.60
N HIS A 163 10.75 6.57 9.05
CA HIS A 163 10.75 8.03 9.07
C HIS A 163 10.05 8.58 10.32
N PHE A 164 8.83 8.10 10.59
CA PHE A 164 8.01 8.54 11.72
C PHE A 164 8.16 7.70 12.99
N CYS A 165 8.90 6.59 12.94
CA CYS A 165 9.05 5.64 14.05
C CYS A 165 7.70 5.13 14.61
N SER A 166 6.69 5.04 13.77
CA SER A 166 5.30 4.73 14.15
C SER A 166 4.66 3.77 13.15
N PRO A 167 3.68 2.94 13.54
CA PRO A 167 2.91 2.15 12.59
C PRO A 167 2.08 3.06 11.68
N GLY A 168 1.99 2.72 10.39
CA GLY A 168 1.23 3.52 9.45
C GLY A 168 0.95 2.84 8.11
N VAL A 169 0.10 3.48 7.32
CA VAL A 169 -0.22 3.09 5.96
C VAL A 169 -0.07 4.30 5.04
N TYR A 170 0.75 4.12 4.01
CA TYR A 170 0.96 5.09 2.95
C TYR A 170 -0.09 4.86 1.88
N VAL A 171 -0.79 5.92 1.49
CA VAL A 171 -1.65 5.95 0.30
C VAL A 171 -1.12 7.03 -0.62
N PHE A 172 -0.78 6.69 -1.86
CA PHE A 172 -0.12 7.63 -2.76
C PHE A 172 -0.58 7.46 -4.20
N ASP A 173 -0.42 8.52 -4.98
CA ASP A 173 -0.85 8.54 -6.37
C ASP A 173 0.20 7.80 -7.23
N LYS A 174 -0.23 6.82 -8.03
CA LYS A 174 0.65 6.09 -8.97
C LYS A 174 0.87 6.86 -10.27
N TYR A 175 1.21 8.14 -10.13
CA TYR A 175 1.48 9.01 -11.25
C TYR A 175 2.56 10.04 -10.86
N PRO A 176 3.57 10.29 -11.73
CA PRO A 176 4.58 11.29 -11.44
C PRO A 176 3.99 12.69 -11.18
N GLY A 177 4.39 13.30 -10.07
CA GLY A 177 3.90 14.60 -9.61
C GLY A 177 2.55 14.58 -8.87
N GLY A 178 1.91 13.42 -8.75
CA GLY A 178 0.58 13.29 -8.15
C GLY A 178 -0.56 13.77 -9.07
N THR A 179 -1.78 13.28 -8.82
CA THR A 179 -3.00 13.63 -9.57
C THR A 179 -4.05 14.30 -8.70
N GLY A 180 -3.79 14.46 -7.40
CA GLY A 180 -4.73 15.06 -6.46
C GLY A 180 -5.55 14.03 -5.67
N LEU A 181 -5.30 12.73 -5.85
CA LEU A 181 -6.11 11.68 -5.21
C LEU A 181 -5.82 11.61 -3.71
N SER A 182 -4.55 11.76 -3.33
CA SER A 182 -4.11 11.78 -1.93
C SER A 182 -4.71 12.96 -1.15
N GLU A 183 -4.81 14.13 -1.78
CA GLU A 183 -5.45 15.33 -1.24
C GLU A 183 -6.95 15.18 -1.13
N ALA A 184 -7.59 14.60 -2.15
CA ALA A 184 -9.01 14.31 -2.09
C ALA A 184 -9.31 13.31 -0.96
N LEU A 185 -8.44 12.31 -0.77
CA LEU A 185 -8.60 11.29 0.27
C LEU A 185 -8.63 11.89 1.68
N VAL A 186 -7.86 12.94 1.93
CA VAL A 186 -7.86 13.67 3.21
C VAL A 186 -9.28 14.10 3.61
N HIS A 187 -10.05 14.65 2.66
CA HIS A 187 -11.41 15.12 2.93
C HIS A 187 -12.41 13.98 3.16
N HIS A 188 -12.15 12.79 2.61
CA HIS A 188 -13.04 11.64 2.71
C HIS A 188 -12.63 10.62 3.78
N THR A 189 -11.46 10.77 4.41
CA THR A 189 -10.89 9.77 5.32
C THR A 189 -11.82 9.42 6.49
N GLY A 190 -12.51 10.42 7.07
CA GLY A 190 -13.44 10.19 8.18
C GLY A 190 -14.66 9.34 7.79
N GLU A 191 -15.25 9.60 6.62
CA GLU A 191 -16.36 8.79 6.08
C GLU A 191 -15.87 7.41 5.63
N LEU A 192 -14.67 7.36 5.03
CA LEU A 192 -14.05 6.13 4.58
C LEU A 192 -13.88 5.15 5.75
N PHE A 193 -13.37 5.57 6.91
CA PHE A 193 -13.21 4.68 8.07
C PHE A 193 -14.52 4.02 8.52
N ARG A 194 -15.63 4.78 8.51
CA ARG A 194 -16.96 4.24 8.81
C ARG A 194 -17.37 3.18 7.77
N PHE A 195 -17.16 3.48 6.50
CA PHE A 195 -17.50 2.54 5.44
C PHE A 195 -16.63 1.26 5.47
N LEU A 196 -15.34 1.39 5.77
CA LEU A 196 -14.45 0.25 5.98
C LEU A 196 -14.97 -0.63 7.14
N TYR A 197 -15.37 -0.02 8.25
CA TYR A 197 -15.94 -0.71 9.40
C TYR A 197 -17.21 -1.46 9.02
N GLU A 198 -18.18 -0.79 8.40
CA GLU A 198 -19.44 -1.40 7.94
C GLU A 198 -19.19 -2.58 7.01
N LYS A 199 -18.22 -2.46 6.09
CA LYS A 199 -17.87 -3.53 5.16
C LYS A 199 -17.33 -4.77 5.87
N VAL A 200 -16.44 -4.59 6.84
CA VAL A 200 -15.86 -5.70 7.60
C VAL A 200 -16.92 -6.35 8.49
N HIS A 201 -17.72 -5.53 9.15
CA HIS A 201 -18.75 -5.96 10.09
C HIS A 201 -19.86 -6.79 9.40
N THR A 202 -20.34 -6.32 8.25
CA THR A 202 -21.41 -6.99 7.47
C THR A 202 -20.92 -8.19 6.66
N CYS A 203 -19.61 -8.37 6.52
CA CYS A 203 -19.06 -9.47 5.74
C CYS A 203 -19.35 -10.82 6.43
N PRO A 204 -19.91 -11.84 5.74
CA PRO A 204 -20.25 -13.13 6.34
C PRO A 204 -19.03 -14.04 6.61
N CYS A 205 -17.81 -13.61 6.28
CA CYS A 205 -16.61 -14.42 6.50
C CYS A 205 -16.28 -14.59 7.99
N GLN A 206 -15.62 -15.69 8.36
CA GLN A 206 -15.21 -15.98 9.74
C GLN A 206 -13.86 -15.33 10.09
N SER A 207 -12.83 -15.56 9.28
CA SER A 207 -11.45 -15.12 9.56
C SER A 207 -10.95 -13.99 8.66
N GLY A 208 -11.59 -13.81 7.49
CA GLY A 208 -11.20 -12.85 6.47
C GLY A 208 -11.40 -13.43 5.07
N CYS A 209 -11.64 -12.58 4.07
CA CYS A 209 -11.75 -12.99 2.67
C CYS A 209 -11.16 -11.92 1.74
N PRO A 210 -10.89 -12.25 0.46
CA PRO A 210 -10.38 -11.29 -0.52
C PRO A 210 -11.25 -10.05 -0.72
N SER A 211 -12.53 -10.10 -0.34
CA SER A 211 -13.48 -8.98 -0.46
C SER A 211 -13.56 -8.10 0.80
N CYS A 212 -12.88 -8.46 1.89
CA CYS A 212 -12.79 -7.65 3.10
C CYS A 212 -11.32 -7.36 3.45
N VAL A 213 -10.78 -7.99 4.50
CA VAL A 213 -9.41 -7.80 5.01
C VAL A 213 -8.33 -8.45 4.14
N GLY A 214 -8.70 -9.19 3.10
CA GLY A 214 -7.73 -9.83 2.22
C GLY A 214 -6.97 -11.02 2.84
N PRO A 215 -6.08 -11.67 2.07
CA PRO A 215 -5.23 -12.74 2.57
C PRO A 215 -4.16 -12.19 3.53
N GLY A 216 -4.07 -12.76 4.73
CA GLY A 216 -3.06 -12.38 5.74
C GLY A 216 -3.51 -11.26 6.70
N GLY A 217 -4.76 -10.81 6.61
CA GLY A 217 -5.43 -9.97 7.60
C GLY A 217 -6.30 -10.78 8.56
N SER A 218 -6.56 -10.24 9.75
CA SER A 218 -7.44 -10.84 10.77
C SER A 218 -8.74 -10.05 10.86
N LYS A 219 -9.89 -10.65 10.50
CA LYS A 219 -11.19 -9.97 10.55
C LYS A 219 -11.48 -9.39 11.94
N THR A 220 -11.33 -10.20 12.99
CA THR A 220 -11.65 -9.80 14.37
C THR A 220 -10.79 -8.63 14.83
N SER A 221 -9.49 -8.69 14.56
CA SER A 221 -8.55 -7.65 14.98
C SER A 221 -8.74 -6.37 14.17
N THR A 222 -8.96 -6.48 12.86
CA THR A 222 -9.22 -5.33 11.98
C THR A 222 -10.58 -4.68 12.27
N ASP A 223 -11.63 -5.45 12.58
CA ASP A 223 -12.93 -4.93 13.00
C ASP A 223 -12.81 -4.10 14.28
N LEU A 224 -12.12 -4.63 15.29
CA LEU A 224 -11.85 -3.92 16.54
C LEU A 224 -11.04 -2.64 16.30
N PHE A 225 -10.00 -2.71 15.46
CA PHE A 225 -9.19 -1.55 15.09
C PHE A 225 -10.03 -0.47 14.38
N LEU A 226 -10.82 -0.84 13.37
CA LEU A 226 -11.71 0.09 12.68
C LEU A 226 -12.74 0.71 13.62
N ARG A 227 -13.27 -0.07 14.57
CA ARG A 227 -14.16 0.44 15.62
C ARG A 227 -13.48 1.49 16.49
N THR A 228 -12.19 1.32 16.83
CA THR A 228 -11.45 2.36 17.56
C THR A 228 -11.24 3.63 16.73
N LEU A 229 -11.12 3.51 15.41
CA LEU A 229 -10.94 4.68 14.55
C LEU A 229 -12.19 5.55 14.41
N ILE A 230 -13.39 4.94 14.45
CA ILE A 230 -14.66 5.67 14.36
C ILE A 230 -15.17 6.23 15.70
N GLY A 231 -14.66 5.72 16.83
CA GLY A 231 -15.11 6.09 18.17
C GLY A 231 -16.45 5.44 18.59
N SER A 232 -16.79 5.57 19.88
CA SER A 232 -18.00 5.00 20.50
C SER A 232 -19.31 5.69 20.09
N ASP A 233 -19.22 6.95 19.68
CA ASP A 233 -20.37 7.80 19.43
C ASP A 233 -20.72 7.78 17.94
N GLY A 234 -21.64 6.88 17.57
CA GLY A 234 -22.26 6.84 16.25
C GLY A 234 -23.04 8.11 15.86
N GLU A 235 -23.05 9.16 16.69
CA GLU A 235 -23.84 10.39 16.48
C GLU A 235 -23.06 11.70 16.73
N GLY A 236 -21.75 11.65 16.97
CA GLY A 236 -20.92 12.83 17.28
C GLY A 236 -20.15 13.42 16.08
N GLY A 237 -20.85 13.99 15.10
CA GLY A 237 -20.32 15.07 14.25
C GLY A 237 -19.17 14.76 13.28
N VAL A 238 -19.39 13.94 12.25
CA VAL A 238 -18.59 14.01 11.00
C VAL A 238 -19.17 15.10 10.10
N ARG A 239 -19.06 16.35 10.56
CA ARG A 239 -19.11 17.55 9.72
C ARG A 239 -17.85 18.40 9.85
N ASP A 240 -17.03 18.13 10.85
CA ASP A 240 -15.73 18.76 10.97
C ASP A 240 -14.76 18.01 10.06
N GLY A 241 -14.36 18.67 8.98
CA GLY A 241 -13.25 18.22 8.14
C GLY A 241 -11.96 18.05 8.95
N PRO A 242 -10.92 17.47 8.32
CA PRO A 242 -9.63 17.24 8.96
C PRO A 242 -9.10 18.55 9.58
N ARG A 243 -8.67 18.47 10.84
CA ARG A 243 -8.19 19.64 11.58
C ARG A 243 -6.70 19.84 11.31
N LYS A 244 -6.36 20.97 10.70
CA LYS A 244 -4.97 21.36 10.49
C LYS A 244 -4.35 21.79 11.82
N VAL A 245 -3.13 21.34 12.09
CA VAL A 245 -2.27 22.02 13.07
C VAL A 245 -1.65 23.23 12.36
N ALA A 246 -1.82 24.43 12.90
CA ALA A 246 -1.05 25.58 12.45
C ALA A 246 0.42 25.29 12.73
N GLN A 247 1.27 25.31 11.68
CA GLN A 247 2.72 25.25 11.87
C GLN A 247 3.16 26.41 12.79
N PRO A 248 4.12 26.19 13.71
CA PRO A 248 4.68 27.26 14.53
C PRO A 248 5.42 28.32 13.71
#